data_AF-A0AA35REZ8-F1
#
_entry.id   AF-A0AA35REZ8-F1
#
_cell.length_a   1.000
_cell.length_b   1.000
_cell.length_c   1.000
_cell.angle_alpha   90.00
_cell.angle_beta   90.00
_cell.angle_gamma   90.00
#
_symmetry.space_group_name_H-M   'P 1'
#
loop_
_entity.id
_entity.type
_entity.pdbx_description
1 polymer ?
#
loop_
_entity_poly.entity_id
_entity_poly.type
_entity_poly.pdbx_seq_one_letter_code
_entity_poly.pdbx_strand_id
1 'polypeptide(L)'
;MASKGSGRGRVLRDQDGERRPGKSQASSRPEPKAPQTVEGLAKYLKSLASGDNLKNYGGVFADMFWEFSSNEERFTEAVALIIDTTVADRDYVHLGVLVCQLILEKKQGPKFRMALMKWFENQFRSKADIRAVSIEKWLSVFAFMCEIHSCVLLSGQPISVLGAAIFTSIEFLLKQPDREDDEVDCICSSLKLCGKTLEVTNQDKMDALMDTLRGIVISKQSSCRVRCLVLEILELRAMGWSDSSQKTLEKFYVDGLMDAVAQDEIASGPQP
;
A
#
# COMPACT_ATOMS: atom_id res chain seq x y z
N MET A 1 -42.10 64.72 25.85
CA MET A 1 -41.94 63.79 26.99
C MET A 1 -43.22 62.98 27.13
N ALA A 2 -43.06 61.65 27.22
CA ALA A 2 -44.04 60.62 27.60
C ALA A 2 -45.52 60.78 27.20
N SER A 3 -46.02 59.82 26.40
CA SER A 3 -47.40 59.37 26.61
C SER A 3 -47.52 57.86 26.38
N LYS A 4 -48.08 57.20 27.39
CA LYS A 4 -48.54 55.80 27.41
C LYS A 4 -49.83 55.68 26.61
N GLY A 5 -50.08 54.49 26.05
CA GLY A 5 -51.46 53.98 26.04
C GLY A 5 -51.82 52.94 24.99
N SER A 6 -52.38 51.82 25.47
CA SER A 6 -53.39 50.95 24.84
C SER A 6 -52.91 50.07 23.67
N GLY A 7 -53.24 48.79 23.53
CA GLY A 7 -54.23 47.93 24.17
C GLY A 7 -54.94 47.07 23.11
N ARG A 8 -55.13 45.78 23.42
CA ARG A 8 -56.11 44.81 22.84
C ARG A 8 -55.80 44.12 21.49
N GLY A 9 -55.25 42.91 21.61
CA GLY A 9 -55.82 41.62 21.18
C GLY A 9 -56.44 41.44 19.78
N ARG A 10 -55.99 40.41 19.07
CA ARG A 10 -56.84 39.30 18.58
C ARG A 10 -56.00 38.18 17.99
N VAL A 11 -56.31 36.96 18.42
CA VAL A 11 -55.91 35.70 17.81
C VAL A 11 -56.56 35.61 16.43
N LEU A 12 -55.77 35.42 15.38
CA LEU A 12 -56.19 34.73 14.16
C LEU A 12 -55.04 33.83 13.69
N ARG A 13 -55.45 32.62 13.35
CA ARG A 13 -54.69 31.43 13.08
C ARG A 13 -54.71 31.25 11.57
N ASP A 14 -53.55 31.21 10.93
CA ASP A 14 -53.29 30.64 9.60
C ASP A 14 -51.79 30.32 9.58
N GLN A 15 -51.37 29.07 9.74
CA GLN A 15 -51.13 28.12 8.64
C GLN A 15 -50.42 28.75 7.44
N ASP A 16 -49.09 28.83 7.51
CA ASP A 16 -48.27 28.61 6.33
C ASP A 16 -46.92 27.99 6.71
N GLY A 17 -46.61 26.90 6.01
CA GLY A 17 -45.51 25.99 6.34
C GLY A 17 -44.16 26.49 5.86
N GLU A 18 -43.28 26.84 6.79
CA GLU A 18 -41.84 26.86 6.54
C GLU A 18 -41.26 25.46 6.75
N ARG A 19 -41.17 24.70 5.65
CA ARG A 19 -40.31 23.51 5.58
C ARG A 19 -38.85 23.95 5.60
N ARG A 20 -38.17 23.76 6.74
CA ARG A 20 -36.70 23.76 6.79
C ARG A 20 -36.16 22.57 5.97
N PRO A 21 -35.09 22.72 5.16
CA PRO A 21 -34.52 21.60 4.43
C PRO A 21 -33.95 20.59 5.42
N GLY A 22 -34.39 19.33 5.28
CA GLY A 22 -33.95 18.22 6.10
C GLY A 22 -32.43 18.05 6.03
N LYS A 23 -31.80 17.88 7.19
CA LYS A 23 -30.49 17.27 7.29
C LYS A 23 -30.58 15.90 6.60
N SER A 24 -29.86 15.72 5.50
CA SER A 24 -29.66 14.42 4.88
C SER A 24 -29.21 13.45 5.98
N GLN A 25 -30.07 12.48 6.24
CA GLN A 25 -29.79 11.37 7.15
C GLN A 25 -28.65 10.59 6.50
N ALA A 26 -27.42 10.77 6.99
CA ALA A 26 -26.32 9.89 6.67
C ALA A 26 -26.78 8.47 7.01
N SER A 27 -26.74 7.56 6.03
CA SER A 27 -27.07 6.16 6.25
C SER A 27 -26.13 5.58 7.31
N SER A 28 -26.62 5.50 8.55
CA SER A 28 -25.85 4.96 9.67
C SER A 28 -25.78 3.45 9.52
N ARG A 29 -24.68 2.95 8.95
CA ARG A 29 -24.26 1.55 9.13
C ARG A 29 -24.21 1.32 10.65
N PRO A 30 -24.78 0.22 11.18
CA PRO A 30 -24.81 -0.03 12.62
C PRO A 30 -23.41 0.12 13.22
N GLU A 31 -23.28 0.79 14.37
CA GLU A 31 -22.02 0.82 15.12
C GLU A 31 -21.56 -0.63 15.33
N PRO A 32 -20.44 -1.02 14.72
CA PRO A 32 -20.09 -2.42 14.68
C PRO A 32 -19.50 -2.81 16.03
N LYS A 33 -20.15 -3.77 16.69
CA LYS A 33 -19.67 -4.37 17.95
C LYS A 33 -18.35 -5.07 17.70
N ALA A 34 -17.41 -5.00 18.65
CA ALA A 34 -16.14 -5.70 18.51
C ALA A 34 -16.35 -7.20 18.30
N PRO A 35 -15.67 -7.78 17.31
CA PRO A 35 -15.78 -9.20 17.02
C PRO A 35 -15.22 -10.01 18.18
N GLN A 36 -15.96 -11.05 18.59
CA GLN A 36 -15.49 -11.98 19.62
C GLN A 36 -14.58 -13.08 19.07
N THR A 37 -14.50 -13.22 17.74
CA THR A 37 -13.73 -14.25 17.04
C THR A 37 -12.90 -13.64 15.92
N VAL A 38 -11.82 -14.32 15.54
CA VAL A 38 -10.92 -13.89 14.45
C VAL A 38 -11.65 -13.86 13.10
N GLU A 39 -12.64 -14.74 12.89
CA GLU A 39 -13.46 -14.77 11.68
C GLU A 39 -14.35 -13.52 11.57
N GLY A 40 -14.83 -13.01 12.71
CA GLY A 40 -15.56 -11.74 12.76
C GLY A 40 -14.68 -10.57 12.33
N LEU A 41 -13.44 -10.53 12.83
CA LEU A 41 -12.45 -9.53 12.45
C LEU A 41 -12.08 -9.63 10.97
N ALA A 42 -11.86 -10.85 10.47
CA ALA A 42 -11.56 -11.13 9.06
C ALA A 42 -12.71 -10.70 8.14
N LYS A 43 -13.95 -10.96 8.52
CA LYS A 43 -15.14 -10.54 7.77
C LYS A 43 -15.25 -9.02 7.69
N TYR A 44 -14.93 -8.32 8.78
CA TYR A 44 -14.93 -6.86 8.77
C TYR A 44 -13.84 -6.33 7.84
N LEU A 45 -12.60 -6.83 7.97
CA LEU A 45 -11.46 -6.45 7.12
C LEU A 45 -11.82 -6.60 5.63
N LYS A 46 -12.35 -7.76 5.23
CA LYS A 46 -12.77 -7.99 3.84
C LYS A 46 -13.88 -7.04 3.39
N SER A 47 -14.81 -6.68 4.28
CA SER A 47 -15.86 -5.72 3.94
C SER A 47 -15.36 -4.29 3.74
N LEU A 48 -14.15 -3.95 4.19
CA LEU A 48 -13.54 -2.64 3.95
C LEU A 48 -13.12 -2.48 2.49
N ALA A 49 -12.71 -3.55 1.81
CA ALA A 49 -12.25 -3.48 0.42
C ALA A 49 -13.34 -2.97 -0.54
N SER A 50 -14.62 -3.15 -0.19
CA SER A 50 -15.77 -2.70 -1.00
C SER A 50 -16.44 -1.43 -0.48
N GLY A 51 -15.85 -0.75 0.52
CA GLY A 51 -16.49 0.35 1.23
C GLY A 51 -15.96 1.73 0.83
N ASP A 52 -16.86 2.71 0.72
CA ASP A 52 -16.50 4.12 0.69
C ASP A 52 -15.98 4.59 2.06
N ASN A 53 -15.16 5.64 2.10
CA ASN A 53 -14.65 6.25 3.35
C ASN A 53 -13.78 5.31 4.22
N LEU A 54 -12.77 4.75 3.57
CA LEU A 54 -11.85 3.76 4.15
C LEU A 54 -11.13 4.22 5.42
N LYS A 55 -10.87 5.53 5.56
CA LYS A 55 -10.21 6.08 6.74
C LYS A 55 -11.07 5.94 8.01
N ASN A 56 -12.37 6.22 7.91
CA ASN A 56 -13.27 6.11 9.05
C ASN A 56 -13.49 4.64 9.43
N TYR A 57 -13.84 3.79 8.46
CA TYR A 57 -14.09 2.37 8.74
C TYR A 57 -12.81 1.60 9.08
N GLY A 58 -11.66 1.98 8.54
CA GLY A 58 -10.35 1.47 8.97
C GLY A 58 -10.02 1.87 10.42
N GLY A 59 -10.43 3.06 10.86
CA GLY A 59 -10.24 3.50 12.24
C GLY A 59 -11.05 2.64 13.21
N VAL A 60 -12.28 2.30 12.82
CA VAL A 60 -13.14 1.36 13.56
C VAL A 60 -12.54 -0.04 13.59
N PHE A 61 -11.97 -0.52 12.48
CA PHE A 61 -11.25 -1.79 12.48
C PHE A 61 -10.05 -1.75 13.44
N ALA A 62 -9.28 -0.66 13.48
CA ALA A 62 -8.16 -0.53 14.41
C ALA A 62 -8.62 -0.60 15.88
N ASP A 63 -9.77 -0.04 16.22
CA ASP A 63 -10.36 -0.19 17.56
C ASP A 63 -10.76 -1.64 17.84
N MET A 64 -11.45 -2.30 16.89
CA MET A 64 -11.78 -3.72 17.00
C MET A 64 -10.56 -4.62 17.15
N PHE A 65 -9.48 -4.33 16.42
CA PHE A 65 -8.23 -5.07 16.51
C PHE A 65 -7.70 -5.04 17.94
N TRP A 66 -7.67 -3.86 18.58
CA TRP A 66 -7.16 -3.72 19.94
C TRP A 66 -8.11 -4.31 20.99
N GLU A 67 -9.43 -4.22 20.79
CA GLU A 67 -10.41 -4.87 21.66
C GLU A 67 -10.33 -6.40 21.58
N PHE A 68 -10.16 -6.95 20.38
CA PHE A 68 -9.99 -8.39 20.16
C PHE A 68 -8.66 -8.90 20.73
N SER A 69 -7.58 -8.13 20.58
CA SER A 69 -6.21 -8.47 20.97
C SER A 69 -5.94 -8.36 22.48
N SER A 70 -6.92 -8.77 23.31
CA SER A 70 -6.87 -8.64 24.77
C SER A 70 -5.80 -9.54 25.44
N ASN A 71 -5.26 -10.52 24.71
CA ASN A 71 -4.18 -11.40 25.16
C ASN A 71 -3.18 -11.67 24.01
N GLU A 72 -2.04 -12.29 24.32
CA GLU A 72 -0.96 -12.52 23.33
C GLU A 72 -1.36 -13.48 22.19
N GLU A 73 -2.18 -14.49 22.47
CA GLU A 73 -2.65 -15.46 21.47
C GLU A 73 -3.50 -14.74 20.41
N ARG A 74 -4.56 -14.04 20.86
CA ARG A 74 -5.44 -13.25 19.98
C ARG A 74 -4.71 -12.13 19.26
N PHE A 75 -3.75 -11.48 19.93
CA PHE A 75 -2.91 -10.48 19.29
C PHE A 75 -2.10 -11.09 18.14
N THR A 76 -1.52 -12.27 18.35
CA THR A 76 -0.76 -12.98 17.31
C THR A 76 -1.67 -13.37 16.14
N GLU A 77 -2.85 -13.91 16.43
CA GLU A 77 -3.86 -14.26 15.40
C GLU A 77 -4.30 -13.03 14.58
N ALA A 78 -4.58 -11.91 15.25
CA ALA A 78 -5.03 -10.70 14.58
C ALA A 78 -3.94 -10.06 13.71
N VAL A 79 -2.68 -10.09 14.18
CA VAL A 79 -1.53 -9.64 13.38
C VAL A 79 -1.37 -10.53 12.14
N ALA A 80 -1.39 -11.85 12.32
CA ALA A 80 -1.28 -12.81 11.22
C ALA A 80 -2.41 -12.62 10.20
N LEU A 81 -3.66 -12.46 10.67
CA LEU A 81 -4.81 -12.20 9.80
C LEU A 81 -4.58 -11.01 8.87
N ILE A 82 -4.13 -9.87 9.39
CA ILE A 82 -3.92 -8.65 8.58
C ILE A 82 -2.82 -8.91 7.56
N ILE A 83 -1.68 -9.43 8.01
CA ILE A 83 -0.51 -9.60 7.14
C ILE A 83 -0.77 -10.66 6.08
N ASP A 84 -1.28 -11.83 6.46
CA ASP A 84 -1.54 -12.93 5.54
C ASP A 84 -2.61 -12.55 4.51
N THR A 85 -3.64 -11.80 4.91
CA THR A 85 -4.63 -11.26 3.95
C THR A 85 -3.99 -10.27 2.98
N THR A 86 -3.07 -9.42 3.46
CA THR A 86 -2.40 -8.40 2.63
C THR A 86 -1.42 -9.00 1.64
N VAL A 87 -0.71 -10.07 2.04
CA VAL A 87 0.32 -10.72 1.21
C VAL A 87 -0.28 -11.74 0.24
N ALA A 88 -1.43 -12.33 0.59
CA ALA A 88 -2.11 -13.30 -0.28
C ALA A 88 -2.80 -12.66 -1.49
N ASP A 89 -3.11 -11.36 -1.44
CA ASP A 89 -3.83 -10.67 -2.50
C ASP A 89 -3.30 -9.25 -2.68
N ARG A 90 -2.73 -8.96 -3.87
CA ARG A 90 -2.15 -7.64 -4.17
C ARG A 90 -3.19 -6.53 -4.19
N ASP A 91 -4.45 -6.82 -4.48
CA ASP A 91 -5.53 -5.82 -4.45
C ASP A 91 -5.79 -5.33 -3.02
N TYR A 92 -5.39 -6.11 -2.01
CA TYR A 92 -5.51 -5.75 -0.60
C TYR A 92 -4.33 -4.93 -0.07
N VAL A 93 -3.26 -4.72 -0.85
CA VAL A 93 -2.03 -4.10 -0.34
C VAL A 93 -2.29 -2.70 0.26
N HIS A 94 -3.03 -1.86 -0.45
CA HIS A 94 -3.35 -0.50 0.01
C HIS A 94 -4.24 -0.50 1.25
N LEU A 95 -5.21 -1.41 1.32
CA LEU A 95 -6.07 -1.57 2.49
C LEU A 95 -5.26 -2.06 3.71
N GLY A 96 -4.43 -3.08 3.52
CA GLY A 96 -3.57 -3.63 4.57
C GLY A 96 -2.63 -2.59 5.15
N VAL A 97 -2.00 -1.79 4.29
CA VAL A 97 -1.11 -0.68 4.67
C VAL A 97 -1.86 0.40 5.45
N LEU A 98 -3.05 0.81 4.97
CA LEU A 98 -3.87 1.80 5.67
C LEU A 98 -4.28 1.30 7.06
N VAL A 99 -4.72 0.05 7.16
CA VAL A 99 -5.10 -0.55 8.45
C VAL A 99 -3.90 -0.63 9.38
N CYS A 100 -2.71 -1.02 8.89
CA CYS A 100 -1.46 -0.97 9.65
C CYS A 100 -1.17 0.44 10.17
N GLN A 101 -1.28 1.48 9.33
CA GLN A 101 -1.12 2.88 9.73
C GLN A 101 -2.08 3.25 10.87
N LEU A 102 -3.37 2.94 10.72
CA LEU A 102 -4.41 3.29 11.70
C LEU A 102 -4.24 2.54 13.03
N ILE A 103 -3.76 1.28 12.99
CA ILE A 103 -3.40 0.51 14.21
C ILE A 103 -2.19 1.13 14.91
N LEU A 104 -1.18 1.56 14.15
CA LEU A 104 0.05 2.18 14.67
C LEU A 104 -0.20 3.54 15.31
N GLU A 105 -1.21 4.28 14.86
CA GLU A 105 -1.62 5.57 15.44
C GLU A 105 -2.26 5.45 16.82
N LYS A 106 -2.70 4.24 17.23
CA LYS A 106 -3.29 4.00 18.55
C LYS A 106 -2.21 3.95 19.63
N LYS A 107 -2.62 4.13 20.89
CA LYS A 107 -1.72 4.16 22.07
C LYS A 107 -0.83 2.91 22.17
N GLN A 108 -1.35 1.74 21.82
CA GLN A 108 -0.63 0.46 21.85
C GLN A 108 0.16 0.18 20.55
N GLY A 109 0.16 1.10 19.58
CA GLY A 109 0.86 1.00 18.31
C GLY A 109 2.30 0.48 18.38
N PRO A 110 3.14 0.88 19.36
CA PRO A 110 4.50 0.34 19.51
C PRO A 110 4.55 -1.21 19.64
N LYS A 111 3.55 -1.84 20.27
CA LYS A 111 3.45 -3.30 20.37
C LYS A 111 3.22 -3.94 18.99
N PHE A 112 2.29 -3.36 18.21
CA PHE A 112 2.03 -3.81 16.84
C PHE A 112 3.25 -3.61 15.94
N ARG A 113 3.93 -2.46 16.04
CA ARG A 113 5.18 -2.19 15.31
C ARG A 113 6.22 -3.28 15.56
N MET A 114 6.45 -3.64 16.82
CA MET A 114 7.42 -4.68 17.16
C MET A 114 7.04 -6.04 16.54
N ALA A 115 5.75 -6.41 16.58
CA ALA A 115 5.27 -7.64 15.96
C ALA A 115 5.45 -7.63 14.43
N LEU A 116 5.09 -6.52 13.78
CA LEU A 116 5.23 -6.34 12.33
C LEU A 116 6.70 -6.41 11.90
N MET A 117 7.60 -5.73 12.63
CA MET A 117 9.04 -5.77 12.33
C MET A 117 9.62 -7.17 12.54
N LYS A 118 9.21 -7.87 13.60
CA LYS A 118 9.62 -9.27 13.84
C LYS A 118 9.14 -10.18 12.72
N TRP A 119 7.93 -9.97 12.21
CA TRP A 119 7.42 -10.73 11.06
C TRP A 119 8.28 -10.47 9.81
N PHE A 120 8.55 -9.20 9.46
CA PHE A 120 9.42 -8.87 8.33
C PHE A 120 10.83 -9.45 8.47
N GLU A 121 11.41 -9.39 9.66
CA GLU A 121 12.73 -9.98 9.93
C GLU A 121 12.74 -11.49 9.67
N ASN A 122 11.70 -12.21 10.11
CA ASN A 122 11.57 -13.64 9.85
C ASN A 122 11.46 -13.93 8.35
N GLN A 123 10.61 -13.21 7.62
CA GLN A 123 10.49 -13.40 6.17
C GLN A 123 11.80 -13.09 5.45
N PHE A 124 12.48 -12.01 5.85
CA PHE A 124 13.74 -11.57 5.25
C PHE A 124 14.88 -12.58 5.47
N ARG A 125 14.91 -13.25 6.62
CA ARG A 125 15.86 -14.35 6.90
C ARG A 125 15.60 -15.55 5.99
N SER A 126 14.33 -15.90 5.76
CA SER A 126 13.91 -17.04 4.95
C SER A 126 13.65 -16.70 3.48
N LYS A 127 14.05 -15.52 2.99
CA LYS A 127 13.73 -15.05 1.62
C LYS A 127 14.11 -16.01 0.50
N ALA A 128 15.25 -16.69 0.63
CA ALA A 128 15.70 -17.67 -0.35
C ALA A 128 14.79 -18.90 -0.37
N ASP A 129 14.43 -19.42 0.80
CA ASP A 129 13.51 -20.56 0.93
C ASP A 129 12.11 -20.21 0.43
N ILE A 130 11.62 -19.00 0.75
CA ILE A 130 10.30 -18.53 0.29
C ILE A 130 10.29 -18.42 -1.24
N ARG A 131 11.29 -17.76 -1.84
CA ARG A 131 11.41 -17.64 -3.30
C ARG A 131 11.48 -19.01 -3.97
N ALA A 132 12.28 -19.92 -3.42
CA ALA A 132 12.44 -21.28 -3.97
C ALA A 132 11.12 -22.08 -3.98
N VAL A 133 10.23 -21.83 -3.01
CA VAL A 133 8.89 -22.44 -2.98
C VAL A 133 7.91 -21.70 -3.88
N SER A 134 7.95 -20.36 -3.88
CA SER A 134 7.08 -19.50 -4.68
C SER A 134 7.68 -18.11 -4.82
N ILE A 135 8.07 -17.77 -6.05
CA ILE A 135 8.53 -16.43 -6.43
C ILE A 135 7.44 -15.40 -6.09
N GLU A 136 6.21 -15.66 -6.51
CA GLU A 136 5.05 -14.78 -6.26
C GLU A 136 4.90 -14.45 -4.76
N LYS A 137 4.99 -15.46 -3.87
CA LYS A 137 4.90 -15.25 -2.43
C LYS A 137 6.00 -14.34 -1.92
N TRP A 138 7.25 -14.54 -2.36
CA TRP A 138 8.35 -13.67 -1.97
C TRP A 138 8.15 -12.24 -2.51
N LEU A 139 7.71 -12.10 -3.76
CA LEU A 139 7.42 -10.79 -4.36
C LEU A 139 6.30 -10.05 -3.61
N SER A 140 5.24 -10.73 -3.16
CA SER A 140 4.19 -10.11 -2.35
C SER A 140 4.71 -9.64 -0.99
N VAL A 141 5.59 -10.41 -0.33
CA VAL A 141 6.26 -9.98 0.90
C VAL A 141 7.14 -8.75 0.66
N PHE A 142 7.92 -8.77 -0.42
CA PHE A 142 8.81 -7.67 -0.80
C PHE A 142 8.02 -6.39 -1.12
N ALA A 143 6.96 -6.49 -1.91
CA ALA A 143 6.07 -5.37 -2.21
C ALA A 143 5.44 -4.79 -0.93
N PHE A 144 4.94 -5.65 -0.03
CA PHE A 144 4.40 -5.21 1.24
C PHE A 144 5.44 -4.50 2.12
N MET A 145 6.70 -4.95 2.10
CA MET A 145 7.80 -4.27 2.80
C MET A 145 8.03 -2.85 2.26
N CYS A 146 8.01 -2.68 0.93
CA CYS A 146 8.18 -1.38 0.27
C CYS A 146 7.01 -0.44 0.56
N GLU A 147 5.79 -0.96 0.57
CA GLU A 147 4.57 -0.23 0.92
C GLU A 147 4.58 0.24 2.37
N ILE A 148 4.92 -0.62 3.33
CA ILE A 148 5.07 -0.20 4.73
C ILE A 148 6.18 0.85 4.88
N HIS A 149 7.29 0.71 4.16
CA HIS A 149 8.36 1.70 4.20
C HIS A 149 7.92 3.06 3.66
N SER A 150 7.14 3.11 2.57
CA SER A 150 6.76 4.36 1.90
C SER A 150 5.55 5.03 2.55
N CYS A 151 4.51 4.25 2.86
CA CYS A 151 3.18 4.76 3.16
C CYS A 151 2.89 4.87 4.65
N VAL A 152 3.56 4.07 5.49
CA VAL A 152 3.35 4.14 6.95
C VAL A 152 4.25 5.21 7.56
N LEU A 153 3.61 6.18 8.20
CA LEU A 153 4.25 7.33 8.82
C LEU A 153 4.14 7.26 10.34
N LEU A 154 5.29 7.26 11.00
CA LEU A 154 5.40 7.39 12.45
C LEU A 154 5.84 8.81 12.78
N SER A 155 4.98 9.57 13.45
CA SER A 155 5.21 11.00 13.70
C SER A 155 5.51 11.80 12.43
N GLY A 156 4.85 11.44 11.32
CA GLY A 156 5.01 12.09 10.01
C GLY A 156 6.26 11.67 9.23
N GLN A 157 7.03 10.69 9.71
CA GLN A 157 8.22 10.20 9.03
C GLN A 157 8.06 8.74 8.58
N PRO A 158 8.54 8.37 7.39
CA PRO A 158 8.54 6.99 6.92
C PRO A 158 9.30 6.04 7.85
N ILE A 159 8.95 4.74 7.84
CA ILE A 159 9.67 3.71 8.61
C ILE A 159 11.01 3.40 7.92
N SER A 160 12.01 4.25 8.19
CA SER A 160 13.32 4.21 7.53
C SER A 160 14.14 2.93 7.82
N VAL A 161 13.87 2.24 8.93
CA VAL A 161 14.59 1.02 9.33
C VAL A 161 14.49 -0.10 8.29
N LEU A 162 13.44 -0.10 7.45
CA LEU A 162 13.27 -1.09 6.38
C LEU A 162 14.13 -0.83 5.15
N GLY A 163 14.67 0.38 4.97
CA GLY A 163 15.37 0.76 3.73
C GLY A 163 16.58 -0.14 3.42
N ALA A 164 17.36 -0.49 4.45
CA ALA A 164 18.50 -1.41 4.28
C ALA A 164 18.05 -2.81 3.84
N ALA A 165 16.95 -3.33 4.41
CA ALA A 165 16.39 -4.62 4.04
C ALA A 165 15.84 -4.60 2.61
N ILE A 166 15.20 -3.49 2.20
CA ILE A 166 14.69 -3.32 0.83
C ILE A 166 15.83 -3.35 -0.18
N PHE A 167 16.91 -2.58 0.03
CA PHE A 167 18.09 -2.64 -0.86
C PHE A 167 18.67 -4.05 -0.96
N THR A 168 18.82 -4.76 0.17
CA THR A 168 19.34 -6.13 0.16
C THR A 168 18.38 -7.11 -0.53
N SER A 169 17.07 -6.92 -0.43
CA SER A 169 16.09 -7.72 -1.16
C SER A 169 16.16 -7.48 -2.66
N ILE A 170 16.31 -6.22 -3.11
CA ILE A 170 16.51 -5.87 -4.52
C ILE A 170 17.79 -6.54 -5.05
N GLU A 171 18.91 -6.40 -4.33
CA GLU A 171 20.15 -7.05 -4.72
C GLU A 171 20.02 -8.58 -4.78
N PHE A 172 19.32 -9.18 -3.82
CA PHE A 172 19.07 -10.62 -3.80
C PHE A 172 18.32 -11.06 -5.05
N LEU A 173 17.21 -10.40 -5.39
CA LEU A 173 16.40 -10.67 -6.58
C LEU A 173 17.21 -10.49 -7.88
N LEU A 174 17.96 -9.38 -7.99
CA LEU A 174 18.75 -9.09 -9.19
C LEU A 174 19.91 -10.07 -9.43
N LYS A 175 20.42 -10.71 -8.37
CA LYS A 175 21.56 -11.66 -8.46
C LYS A 175 21.13 -13.11 -8.72
N GLN A 176 19.82 -13.40 -8.83
CA GLN A 176 19.37 -14.76 -9.10
C GLN A 176 19.73 -15.19 -10.54
N PRO A 177 20.31 -16.38 -10.75
CA PRO A 177 20.67 -16.86 -12.08
C PRO A 177 19.44 -17.24 -12.92
N ASP A 178 18.38 -17.66 -12.24
CA ASP A 178 17.06 -18.04 -12.75
C ASP A 178 16.04 -16.90 -12.53
N ARG A 179 16.51 -15.64 -12.57
CA ARG A 179 15.66 -14.48 -12.34
C ARG A 179 14.58 -14.37 -13.42
N GLU A 180 13.34 -14.19 -13.00
CA GLU A 180 12.20 -13.98 -13.89
C GLU A 180 11.93 -12.49 -14.14
N ASP A 181 11.31 -12.19 -15.28
CA ASP A 181 10.96 -10.81 -15.66
C ASP A 181 10.03 -10.13 -14.63
N ASP A 182 9.11 -10.89 -14.03
CA ASP A 182 8.19 -10.39 -13.01
C ASP A 182 8.89 -9.97 -11.71
N GLU A 183 10.07 -10.53 -11.41
CA GLU A 183 10.90 -10.06 -10.29
C GLU A 183 11.45 -8.66 -10.58
N VAL A 184 11.88 -8.39 -11.82
CA VAL A 184 12.36 -7.07 -12.24
C VAL A 184 11.20 -6.07 -12.29
N ASP A 185 10.04 -6.48 -12.78
CA ASP A 185 8.83 -5.67 -12.75
C ASP A 185 8.45 -5.26 -11.33
N CYS A 186 8.45 -6.21 -10.39
CA CYS A 186 8.19 -5.93 -8.98
C CYS A 186 9.19 -4.95 -8.37
N ILE A 187 10.49 -5.07 -8.70
CA ILE A 187 11.52 -4.09 -8.29
C ILE A 187 11.21 -2.71 -8.87
N CYS A 188 10.91 -2.62 -10.17
CA CYS A 188 10.64 -1.34 -10.83
C CYS A 188 9.41 -0.67 -10.23
N SER A 189 8.31 -1.40 -10.07
CA SER A 189 7.10 -0.93 -9.39
C SER A 189 7.39 -0.44 -7.96
N SER A 190 8.22 -1.18 -7.21
CA SER A 190 8.62 -0.79 -5.85
C SER A 190 9.50 0.48 -5.83
N LEU A 191 10.37 0.67 -6.83
CA LEU A 191 11.19 1.87 -6.95
C LEU A 191 10.37 3.09 -7.37
N LYS A 192 9.33 2.95 -8.18
CA LYS A 192 8.36 4.04 -8.41
C LYS A 192 7.71 4.49 -7.10
N LEU A 193 7.33 3.52 -6.26
CA LEU A 193 6.67 3.77 -4.98
C LEU A 193 7.58 4.42 -3.92
N CYS A 194 8.82 3.91 -3.76
CA CYS A 194 9.66 4.28 -2.62
C CYS A 194 11.11 4.66 -2.97
N GLY A 195 11.46 4.75 -4.26
CA GLY A 195 12.81 5.05 -4.74
C GLY A 195 13.34 6.37 -4.19
N LYS A 196 12.52 7.43 -4.18
CA LYS A 196 12.89 8.71 -3.57
C LYS A 196 13.25 8.60 -2.10
N THR A 197 12.41 7.91 -1.32
CA THR A 197 12.61 7.71 0.12
C THR A 197 13.87 6.89 0.41
N LEU A 198 14.11 5.85 -0.39
CA LEU A 198 15.32 5.03 -0.33
C LEU A 198 16.58 5.83 -0.65
N GLU A 199 16.54 6.65 -1.71
CA GLU A 199 17.68 7.49 -2.11
C GLU A 199 18.03 8.54 -1.07
N VAL A 200 17.03 9.21 -0.50
CA VAL A 200 17.24 10.16 0.61
C VAL A 200 17.89 9.47 1.81
N THR A 201 17.54 8.21 2.07
CA THR A 201 18.11 7.43 3.16
C THR A 201 19.54 6.97 2.86
N ASN A 202 19.83 6.59 1.62
CA ASN A 202 21.16 6.13 1.21
C ASN A 202 21.39 6.32 -0.30
N GLN A 203 22.02 7.44 -0.66
CA GLN A 203 22.31 7.77 -2.05
C GLN A 203 23.31 6.80 -2.69
N ASP A 204 24.38 6.43 -1.98
CA ASP A 204 25.42 5.53 -2.51
C ASP A 204 24.87 4.16 -2.92
N LYS A 205 23.94 3.60 -2.12
CA LYS A 205 23.24 2.36 -2.47
C LYS A 205 22.31 2.53 -3.67
N MET A 206 21.65 3.69 -3.78
CA MET A 206 20.84 3.98 -4.95
C MET A 206 21.71 4.10 -6.21
N ASP A 207 22.87 4.74 -6.13
CA ASP A 207 23.82 4.85 -7.24
C ASP A 207 24.30 3.47 -7.71
N ALA A 208 24.73 2.61 -6.76
CA ALA A 208 25.14 1.24 -7.07
C ALA A 208 24.00 0.39 -7.68
N LEU A 209 22.77 0.58 -7.21
CA LEU A 209 21.59 -0.06 -7.80
C LEU A 209 21.38 0.43 -9.24
N MET A 210 21.50 1.72 -9.50
CA MET A 210 21.31 2.30 -10.83
C MET A 210 22.37 1.82 -11.83
N ASP A 211 23.60 1.61 -11.38
CA ASP A 211 24.63 0.95 -12.20
C ASP A 211 24.29 -0.51 -12.52
N THR A 212 23.76 -1.24 -11.54
CA THR A 212 23.27 -2.61 -11.75
C THR A 212 22.15 -2.63 -12.79
N LEU A 213 21.19 -1.71 -12.68
CA LEU A 213 20.08 -1.55 -13.62
C LEU A 213 20.57 -1.21 -15.04
N ARG A 214 21.54 -0.30 -15.20
CA ARG A 214 22.17 -0.02 -16.51
C ARG A 214 22.80 -1.28 -17.11
N GLY A 215 23.44 -2.11 -16.29
CA GLY A 215 23.98 -3.39 -16.71
C GLY A 215 22.93 -4.35 -17.28
N ILE A 216 21.71 -4.34 -16.71
CA ILE A 216 20.58 -5.14 -17.21
C ILE A 216 20.17 -4.65 -18.60
N VAL A 217 20.03 -3.34 -18.82
CA VAL A 217 19.61 -2.78 -20.11
C VAL A 217 20.53 -3.24 -21.27
N ILE A 218 21.85 -3.24 -21.04
CA ILE A 218 22.85 -3.60 -22.06
C ILE A 218 23.07 -5.12 -22.20
N SER A 219 22.53 -5.92 -21.27
CA SER A 219 22.70 -7.37 -21.31
C SER A 219 21.97 -7.97 -22.50
N LYS A 220 22.62 -8.89 -23.21
CA LYS A 220 21.99 -9.67 -24.29
C LYS A 220 20.91 -10.63 -23.79
N GLN A 221 20.94 -10.97 -22.51
CA GLN A 221 20.02 -11.93 -21.89
C GLN A 221 18.71 -11.28 -21.43
N SER A 222 18.62 -9.95 -21.45
CA SER A 222 17.40 -9.25 -21.06
C SER A 222 16.35 -9.25 -22.17
N SER A 223 15.10 -9.50 -21.80
CA SER A 223 13.94 -9.35 -22.68
C SER A 223 13.70 -7.87 -23.03
N CYS A 224 12.90 -7.62 -24.06
CA CYS A 224 12.50 -6.26 -24.41
C CYS A 224 11.69 -5.62 -23.27
N ARG A 225 10.78 -6.38 -22.65
CA ARG A 225 9.99 -5.96 -21.48
C ARG A 225 10.89 -5.48 -20.34
N VAL A 226 11.89 -6.27 -19.94
CA VAL A 226 12.82 -5.90 -18.86
C VAL A 226 13.61 -4.65 -19.20
N ARG A 227 14.07 -4.49 -20.45
CA ARG A 227 14.79 -3.26 -20.85
C ARG A 227 13.90 -2.04 -20.73
N CYS A 228 12.65 -2.10 -21.18
CA CYS A 228 11.69 -1.00 -21.07
C CYS A 228 11.41 -0.64 -19.61
N LEU A 229 11.10 -1.62 -18.76
CA LEU A 229 10.85 -1.42 -17.33
C LEU A 229 12.03 -0.72 -16.64
N VAL A 230 13.25 -1.17 -16.93
CA VAL A 230 14.44 -0.62 -16.29
C VAL A 230 14.79 0.78 -16.82
N LEU A 231 14.63 1.03 -18.12
CA LEU A 231 14.83 2.35 -18.71
C LEU A 231 13.88 3.39 -18.11
N GLU A 232 12.62 3.02 -17.89
CA GLU A 232 11.64 3.88 -17.22
C GLU A 232 12.12 4.33 -15.83
N ILE A 233 12.68 3.41 -15.04
CA ILE A 233 13.21 3.73 -13.71
C ILE A 233 14.45 4.63 -13.79
N LEU A 234 15.36 4.38 -14.74
CA LEU A 234 16.55 5.21 -14.95
C LEU A 234 16.16 6.65 -15.30
N GLU A 235 15.16 6.83 -16.18
CA GLU A 235 14.64 8.15 -16.51
C GLU A 235 13.88 8.80 -15.36
N LEU A 236 13.05 8.04 -14.64
CA LEU A 236 12.32 8.55 -13.49
C LEU A 236 13.27 9.09 -12.41
N ARG A 237 14.37 8.39 -12.13
CA ARG A 237 15.42 8.88 -11.25
C ARG A 237 16.07 10.15 -11.80
N ALA A 238 16.42 10.17 -13.08
CA ALA A 238 17.05 11.35 -13.72
C ALA A 238 16.15 12.60 -13.65
N MET A 239 14.83 12.39 -13.60
CA MET A 239 13.82 13.44 -13.41
C MET A 239 13.48 13.71 -11.93
N GLY A 240 14.24 13.17 -10.99
CA GLY A 240 14.11 13.45 -9.55
C GLY A 240 12.92 12.79 -8.88
N TRP A 241 12.46 11.63 -9.37
CA TRP A 241 11.34 10.87 -8.80
C TRP A 241 10.05 11.69 -8.65
N SER A 242 9.74 12.55 -9.62
CA SER A 242 8.54 13.38 -9.54
C SER A 242 7.29 12.64 -10.01
N ASP A 243 6.17 12.82 -9.33
CA ASP A 243 4.87 12.21 -9.70
C ASP A 243 4.44 12.62 -11.12
N SER A 244 4.75 13.86 -11.53
CA SER A 244 4.48 14.35 -12.88
C SER A 244 5.30 13.60 -13.94
N SER A 245 6.57 13.33 -13.64
CA SER A 245 7.44 12.55 -14.52
C SER A 245 6.97 11.12 -14.61
N GLN A 246 6.62 10.50 -13.47
CA GLN A 246 6.13 9.13 -13.43
C GLN A 246 4.92 8.94 -14.37
N LYS A 247 3.89 9.78 -14.27
CA LYS A 247 2.71 9.67 -15.17
C LYS A 247 3.05 9.82 -16.65
N THR A 248 4.00 10.70 -16.96
CA THR A 248 4.43 10.96 -18.34
C THR A 248 5.21 9.78 -18.90
N LEU A 249 6.15 9.25 -18.12
CA LEU A 249 6.97 8.09 -18.47
C LEU A 249 6.13 6.82 -18.54
N GLU A 250 5.22 6.59 -17.59
CA GLU A 250 4.31 5.44 -17.61
C GLU A 250 3.54 5.39 -18.92
N LYS A 251 2.99 6.52 -19.38
CA LYS A 251 2.31 6.57 -20.68
C LYS A 251 3.23 6.18 -21.83
N PHE A 252 4.42 6.78 -21.91
CA PHE A 252 5.38 6.50 -22.98
C PHE A 252 5.84 5.05 -23.00
N TYR A 253 6.18 4.51 -21.82
CA TYR A 253 6.71 3.16 -21.68
C TYR A 253 5.63 2.10 -21.77
N VAL A 254 4.39 2.34 -21.33
CA VAL A 254 3.26 1.41 -21.54
C VAL A 254 2.95 1.26 -23.04
N ASP A 255 2.89 2.38 -23.77
CA ASP A 255 2.69 2.35 -25.22
C ASP A 255 3.84 1.58 -25.90
N GLY A 256 5.09 1.85 -25.51
CA GLY A 256 6.26 1.12 -26.01
C GLY A 256 6.32 -0.36 -25.60
N LEU A 257 5.79 -0.72 -24.42
CA LEU A 257 5.74 -2.10 -23.94
C LEU A 257 4.77 -2.93 -24.76
N MET A 258 3.62 -2.36 -25.14
CA MET A 258 2.65 -3.03 -26.02
C MET A 258 3.29 -3.37 -27.37
N ASP A 259 4.06 -2.44 -27.94
CA ASP A 259 4.80 -2.67 -29.19
C ASP A 259 5.94 -3.71 -29.03
N ALA A 260 6.64 -3.70 -27.89
CA ALA A 260 7.73 -4.62 -27.59
C ALA A 260 7.25 -6.06 -27.36
N VAL A 261 6.15 -6.24 -26.62
CA VAL A 261 5.56 -7.56 -26.37
C VAL A 261 5.09 -8.20 -27.68
N ALA A 262 4.49 -7.41 -28.58
CA ALA A 262 4.12 -7.89 -29.90
C ALA A 262 5.33 -8.39 -30.73
N GLN A 263 6.53 -7.83 -30.53
CA GLN A 263 7.75 -8.26 -31.22
C GLN A 263 8.35 -9.54 -30.64
N ASP A 264 8.33 -9.72 -29.32
CA ASP A 264 8.84 -10.94 -28.66
C ASP A 264 7.96 -12.18 -28.97
N GLU A 265 6.65 -12.00 -29.16
CA GLU A 265 5.74 -13.07 -29.61
C GLU A 265 6.04 -13.53 -31.04
N ILE A 266 6.39 -12.59 -31.94
CA ILE A 266 6.77 -12.88 -33.32
C ILE A 266 8.13 -13.60 -33.38
N ALA A 267 9.07 -13.23 -32.51
CA ALA A 267 10.39 -13.86 -32.45
C ALA A 267 10.37 -15.28 -31.86
N SER A 268 9.34 -15.62 -31.09
CA SER A 268 9.17 -16.92 -30.42
C SER A 268 8.35 -17.95 -31.21
N GLY A 269 7.88 -17.60 -32.42
CA GLY A 269 7.14 -18.50 -33.30
C GLY A 269 7.97 -19.70 -33.77
N PRO A 270 7.34 -20.84 -34.13
CA PRO A 270 8.05 -22.06 -34.50
C PRO A 270 8.96 -21.80 -35.71
N GLN A 271 10.27 -22.03 -35.53
CA GLN A 271 11.21 -22.01 -36.65
C GLN A 271 10.92 -23.18 -37.59
N PRO A 272 10.94 -22.96 -38.92
CA PRO A 272 10.65 -23.99 -39.92
C PRO A 272 11.69 -25.12 -39.95
#